data_AF-A0A382C9R4-F1
#
_entry.id   AF-A0A382C9R4-F1
#
_cell.length_a   1.000
_cell.length_b   1.000
_cell.length_c   1.000
_cell.angle_alpha   90.00
_cell.angle_beta   90.00
_cell.angle_gamma   90.00
#
_symmetry.space_group_name_H-M   'P 1'
#
loop_
_entity.id
_entity.type
_entity.pdbx_description
1 polymer ?
#
loop_
_entity_poly.entity_id
_entity_poly.type
_entity_poly.pdbx_seq_one_letter_code
_entity_poly.pdbx_strand_id
1 'polypeptide(L)'
;MKKTLISESLSFRTETEAMEHYFANGWTDGLPIILPTESNVLEAVSHSHRDPSEVIGVEPVKNRTITLEKIAINSVMAGCKPEYFPSVLASIEAVLEPEFNLHAITASTM
;
A
#
# COMPACT_ATOMS: atom_id res chain seq x y z
N MET A 1 22.14 -0.57 -5.11
CA MET A 1 21.83 -0.51 -3.67
C MET A 1 20.70 -1.49 -3.41
N LYS A 2 20.84 -2.40 -2.44
CA LYS A 2 19.70 -3.22 -1.99
C LYS A 2 18.67 -2.26 -1.38
N LYS A 3 17.49 -2.14 -1.98
CA LYS A 3 16.37 -1.41 -1.36
C LYS A 3 15.92 -2.24 -0.16
N THR A 4 15.91 -1.67 1.03
CA THR A 4 15.46 -2.34 2.26
C THR A 4 14.06 -1.83 2.56
N LEU A 5 13.11 -2.74 2.75
CA LEU A 5 11.75 -2.41 3.18
C LEU A 5 11.75 -2.02 4.67
N ILE A 6 10.86 -1.12 5.06
CA ILE A 6 10.73 -0.54 6.41
C ILE A 6 9.54 -1.09 7.21
N SER A 7 8.55 -1.72 6.57
CA SER A 7 7.43 -2.34 7.26
C SER A 7 7.85 -3.60 8.02
N GLU A 8 7.11 -3.92 9.07
CA GLU A 8 7.25 -5.20 9.77
C GLU A 8 7.04 -6.37 8.81
N SER A 9 7.96 -7.33 8.85
CA SER A 9 7.84 -8.60 8.14
C SER A 9 7.18 -9.63 9.03
N LEU A 10 6.10 -10.24 8.53
CA LEU A 10 5.38 -11.33 9.19
C LEU A 10 5.75 -12.66 8.52
N SER A 11 5.81 -13.74 9.29
CA SER A 11 6.14 -15.08 8.79
C SER A 11 5.10 -16.09 9.23
N PHE A 12 4.68 -16.94 8.31
CA PHE A 12 3.63 -17.94 8.49
C PHE A 12 4.10 -19.28 7.94
N ARG A 13 3.47 -20.38 8.40
CA ARG A 13 3.85 -21.72 7.94
C ARG A 13 3.29 -22.04 6.56
N THR A 14 2.15 -21.46 6.22
CA THR A 14 1.47 -21.66 4.93
C THR A 14 0.87 -20.36 4.43
N GLU A 15 0.62 -20.28 3.12
CA GLU A 15 -0.07 -19.14 2.51
C GLU A 15 -1.50 -19.00 3.03
N THR A 16 -2.20 -20.11 3.31
CA THR A 16 -3.54 -20.09 3.91
C THR A 16 -3.54 -19.43 5.29
N GLU A 17 -2.58 -19.76 6.15
CA GLU A 17 -2.43 -19.13 7.47
C GLU A 17 -2.17 -17.62 7.35
N ALA A 18 -1.34 -17.22 6.37
CA ALA A 18 -1.10 -15.81 6.08
C ALA A 18 -2.38 -15.09 5.60
N MET A 19 -3.13 -15.67 4.66
CA MET A 19 -4.37 -15.08 4.16
C MET A 19 -5.43 -14.95 5.28
N GLU A 20 -5.61 -16.00 6.09
CA GLU A 20 -6.53 -15.98 7.23
C GLU A 20 -6.13 -14.90 8.24
N HIS A 21 -4.83 -14.72 8.49
CA HIS A 21 -4.33 -13.65 9.35
C HIS A 21 -4.66 -12.26 8.81
N TYR A 22 -4.43 -12.00 7.52
CA TYR A 22 -4.75 -10.72 6.88
C TYR A 22 -6.26 -10.43 6.91
N PHE A 23 -7.08 -11.45 6.66
CA PHE A 23 -8.53 -11.35 6.73
C PHE A 23 -9.01 -11.06 8.16
N ALA A 24 -8.52 -11.81 9.15
CA ALA A 24 -8.91 -11.66 10.55
C ALA A 24 -8.54 -10.28 11.14
N ASN A 25 -7.47 -9.65 10.65
CA ASN A 25 -7.08 -8.29 11.04
C ASN A 25 -7.82 -7.19 10.26
N GLY A 26 -8.70 -7.54 9.32
CA GLY A 26 -9.43 -6.57 8.50
C GLY A 26 -8.53 -5.79 7.54
N TRP A 27 -7.41 -6.39 7.10
CA TRP A 27 -6.49 -5.78 6.14
C TRP A 27 -6.87 -6.04 4.69
N THR A 28 -7.91 -6.84 4.44
CA THR A 28 -8.49 -7.04 3.12
C THR A 28 -9.83 -6.32 3.01
N ASP A 29 -10.36 -6.21 1.81
CA ASP A 29 -11.71 -5.72 1.52
C ASP A 29 -12.82 -6.77 1.74
N GLY A 30 -12.48 -7.90 2.38
CA GLY A 30 -13.35 -9.06 2.52
C GLY A 30 -13.12 -10.14 1.46
N LEU A 31 -12.27 -9.88 0.45
CA LEU A 31 -11.89 -10.85 -0.58
C LEU A 31 -10.47 -11.41 -0.34
N PRO A 32 -10.12 -12.53 -0.99
CA PRO A 32 -8.73 -12.99 -1.07
C PRO A 32 -7.85 -11.94 -1.75
N ILE A 33 -6.61 -11.85 -1.27
CA ILE A 33 -5.59 -10.91 -1.77
C ILE A 33 -4.43 -11.68 -2.41
N ILE A 34 -3.60 -10.98 -3.17
CA ILE A 34 -2.24 -11.44 -3.43
C ILE A 34 -1.41 -11.14 -2.18
N LEU A 35 -0.73 -12.14 -1.62
CA LEU A 35 0.10 -11.92 -0.43
C LEU A 35 1.24 -10.94 -0.76
N PRO A 36 1.44 -9.87 0.05
CA PRO A 36 2.47 -8.87 -0.18
C PRO A 36 3.83 -9.37 0.32
N THR A 37 4.35 -10.40 -0.34
CA THR A 37 5.70 -10.91 -0.06
C THR A 37 6.75 -9.85 -0.34
N GLU A 38 7.89 -9.93 0.35
CA GLU A 38 9.01 -8.99 0.15
C GLU A 38 9.42 -8.90 -1.32
N SER A 39 9.43 -10.03 -2.05
CA SER A 39 9.75 -10.06 -3.48
C SER A 39 8.78 -9.22 -4.32
N ASN A 40 7.47 -9.41 -4.11
CA ASN A 40 6.44 -8.73 -4.91
C ASN A 40 6.41 -7.23 -4.60
N VAL A 41 6.61 -6.86 -3.32
CA VAL A 41 6.68 -5.46 -2.91
C VAL A 41 7.93 -4.78 -3.48
N LEU A 42 9.09 -5.42 -3.38
CA LEU A 42 10.33 -4.88 -3.97
C LEU A 42 10.23 -4.73 -5.49
N GLU A 43 9.57 -5.67 -6.17
CA GLU A 43 9.31 -5.59 -7.60
C GLU A 43 8.46 -4.36 -7.93
N ALA A 44 7.32 -4.17 -7.28
CA ALA A 44 6.48 -2.97 -7.47
C ALA A 44 7.26 -1.68 -7.18
N VAL A 45 7.99 -1.60 -6.05
CA VAL A 45 8.81 -0.44 -5.69
C VAL A 45 9.90 -0.17 -6.75
N SER A 46 10.44 -1.22 -7.40
CA SER A 46 11.47 -1.05 -8.44
C SER A 46 10.96 -0.24 -9.64
N HIS A 47 9.68 -0.38 -10.01
CA HIS A 47 9.05 0.35 -11.12
C HIS A 47 8.84 1.84 -10.86
N SER A 48 8.86 2.29 -9.59
CA SER A 48 8.80 3.71 -9.26
C SER A 48 10.16 4.41 -9.35
N HIS A 49 11.26 3.66 -9.35
CA HIS A 49 12.64 4.17 -9.21
C HIS A 49 12.89 5.05 -7.96
N ARG A 50 12.00 5.00 -6.98
CA ARG A 50 12.05 5.81 -5.75
C ARG A 50 12.43 4.99 -4.52
N ASP A 51 12.65 5.66 -3.40
CA ASP A 51 13.01 5.01 -2.13
C ASP A 51 11.75 4.45 -1.44
N PRO A 52 11.75 3.18 -0.95
CA PRO A 52 10.59 2.62 -0.23
C PRO A 52 10.17 3.42 1.00
N SER A 53 11.13 4.07 1.68
CA SER A 53 10.90 4.87 2.88
C SER A 53 10.40 6.29 2.59
N GLU A 54 10.33 6.68 1.32
CA GLU A 54 9.85 7.99 0.92
C GLU A 54 8.43 8.23 1.42
N VAL A 55 8.23 9.34 2.13
CA VAL A 55 6.91 9.80 2.56
C VAL A 55 6.27 10.52 1.39
N ILE A 56 5.19 9.94 0.87
CA ILE A 56 4.41 10.50 -0.24
C ILE A 56 3.45 11.58 0.26
N GLY A 57 2.93 11.41 1.47
CA GLY A 57 2.14 12.43 2.14
C GLY A 57 1.54 11.93 3.45
N VAL A 58 0.57 12.68 3.96
CA VAL A 58 -0.13 12.36 5.20
C VAL A 58 -1.62 12.44 4.95
N GLU A 59 -2.35 11.40 5.34
CA GLU A 59 -3.80 11.40 5.30
C GLU A 59 -4.32 12.39 6.36
N PRO A 60 -5.06 13.44 5.96
CA PRO A 60 -5.34 14.59 6.83
C PRO A 60 -6.32 14.30 7.97
N VAL A 61 -7.18 13.27 7.86
CA VAL A 61 -8.24 12.99 8.85
C VAL A 61 -7.72 12.21 10.05
N LYS A 62 -6.95 11.15 9.81
CA LYS A 62 -6.39 10.26 10.84
C LYS A 62 -4.92 10.55 11.10
N ASN A 63 -4.34 11.54 10.43
CA ASN A 63 -2.94 11.95 10.53
C ASN A 63 -1.99 10.76 10.33
N ARG A 64 -2.23 9.97 9.27
CA ARG A 64 -1.45 8.77 8.97
C ARG A 64 -0.45 9.05 7.86
N THR A 65 0.83 8.83 8.16
CA THR A 65 1.91 8.90 7.17
C THR A 65 1.75 7.81 6.12
N ILE A 66 1.76 8.20 4.85
CA ILE A 66 1.71 7.30 3.70
C ILE A 66 3.11 7.27 3.09
N THR A 67 3.76 6.11 3.18
CA THR A 67 5.05 5.87 2.52
C THR A 67 4.85 5.15 1.19
N LEU A 68 5.84 5.28 0.30
CA LEU A 68 5.83 4.60 -0.99
C LEU A 68 5.68 3.08 -0.83
N GLU A 69 6.38 2.50 0.14
CA GLU A 69 6.25 1.07 0.45
C GLU A 69 4.84 0.68 0.86
N LYS A 70 4.13 1.50 1.65
CA LYS A 70 2.74 1.19 2.04
C LYS A 70 1.80 1.24 0.84
N ILE A 71 2.03 2.14 -0.11
CA ILE A 71 1.28 2.14 -1.37
C ILE A 71 1.59 0.87 -2.17
N ALA A 72 2.87 0.46 -2.23
CA ALA A 72 3.28 -0.77 -2.93
C ALA A 72 2.66 -2.03 -2.32
N ILE A 73 2.67 -2.17 -0.99
CA ILE A 73 2.03 -3.28 -0.27
C ILE A 73 0.55 -3.36 -0.64
N ASN A 74 -0.19 -2.26 -0.53
CA ASN A 74 -1.62 -2.25 -0.87
C ASN A 74 -1.88 -2.54 -2.36
N SER A 75 -1.00 -2.05 -3.24
CA SER A 75 -1.09 -2.29 -4.68
C SER A 75 -0.90 -3.77 -5.00
N VAL A 76 0.12 -4.42 -4.41
CA VAL A 76 0.34 -5.86 -4.55
C VAL A 76 -0.87 -6.62 -4.02
N MET A 77 -1.38 -6.28 -2.83
CA MET A 77 -2.56 -6.93 -2.23
C MET A 77 -3.78 -6.89 -3.15
N ALA A 78 -3.99 -5.76 -3.84
CA ALA A 78 -5.05 -5.57 -4.82
C ALA A 78 -4.82 -6.29 -6.17
N GLY A 79 -3.70 -6.99 -6.34
CA GLY A 79 -3.34 -7.66 -7.60
C GLY A 79 -2.85 -6.70 -8.69
N CYS A 80 -2.38 -5.51 -8.32
CA CYS A 80 -1.77 -4.58 -9.26
C CYS A 80 -0.51 -5.20 -9.87
N LYS A 81 -0.40 -5.16 -11.20
CA LYS A 81 0.84 -5.56 -11.86
C LYS A 81 1.95 -4.55 -11.55
N PRO A 82 3.20 -5.00 -11.32
CA PRO A 82 4.31 -4.10 -10.98
C PRO A 82 4.50 -2.95 -11.97
N GLU A 83 4.35 -3.21 -13.28
CA GLU A 83 4.47 -2.19 -14.33
C GLU A 83 3.39 -1.10 -14.28
N TYR A 84 2.29 -1.32 -13.57
CA TYR A 84 1.20 -0.35 -13.38
C TYR A 84 1.33 0.43 -12.07
N PHE A 85 2.24 0.02 -11.17
CA PHE A 85 2.45 0.71 -9.89
C PHE A 85 2.68 2.23 -10.02
N PRO A 86 3.44 2.75 -11.00
CA PRO A 86 3.61 4.19 -11.15
C PRO A 86 2.29 4.96 -11.34
N SER A 87 1.28 4.37 -12.00
CA SER A 87 -0.03 4.97 -12.15
C SER A 87 -0.80 5.03 -10.83
N VAL A 88 -0.71 3.99 -10.01
CA VAL A 88 -1.29 3.99 -8.66
C VAL A 88 -0.62 5.05 -7.80
N LEU A 89 0.71 5.11 -7.82
CA LEU A 89 1.49 6.11 -7.08
C LEU A 89 1.07 7.54 -7.45
N ALA A 90 1.03 7.86 -8.75
CA ALA A 90 0.59 9.17 -9.23
C ALA A 90 -0.85 9.50 -8.81
N SER A 91 -1.73 8.50 -8.76
CA SER A 91 -3.11 8.69 -8.30
C SER A 91 -3.17 9.03 -6.82
N ILE A 92 -2.35 8.38 -5.99
CA ILE A 92 -2.27 8.69 -4.56
C ILE A 92 -1.68 10.08 -4.33
N GLU A 93 -0.64 10.47 -5.07
CA GLU A 93 -0.07 11.82 -5.01
C GLU A 93 -1.14 12.88 -5.32
N ALA A 94 -1.87 12.70 -6.42
CA ALA A 94 -2.94 13.62 -6.81
C ALA A 94 -4.08 13.71 -5.77
N VAL A 95 -4.42 12.60 -5.11
CA VAL A 95 -5.44 12.55 -4.07
C VAL A 95 -5.00 13.24 -2.78
N LEU A 96 -3.69 13.32 -2.53
CA LEU A 96 -3.12 13.97 -1.35
C LEU A 96 -2.89 15.47 -1.54
N GLU A 97 -3.04 15.99 -2.76
CA GLU A 97 -2.99 17.43 -3.00
C GLU A 97 -4.14 18.15 -2.28
N PRO A 98 -3.88 19.29 -1.61
CA PRO A 98 -4.90 20.02 -0.85
C PRO A 98 -6.15 20.38 -1.66
N GLU A 99 -5.99 20.66 -2.96
CA GLU A 99 -7.05 21.01 -3.89
C GLU A 99 -8.04 19.87 -4.13
N PHE A 100 -7.59 18.61 -4.04
CA PHE A 100 -8.46 17.45 -4.15
C PHE A 100 -9.39 17.30 -2.93
N ASN A 101 -8.97 17.83 -1.78
CA ASN A 101 -9.74 17.87 -0.53
C ASN A 101 -10.31 16.50 -0.13
N LEU A 102 -9.40 15.53 0.07
CA LEU A 102 -9.74 14.14 0.40
C LEU A 102 -10.72 14.00 1.57
N HIS A 103 -10.60 14.84 2.60
CA HIS A 103 -11.51 14.83 3.74
C HIS A 103 -12.97 15.09 3.31
N ALA A 104 -13.20 16.11 2.49
CA ALA A 104 -14.55 16.49 2.09
C ALA A 104 -15.26 15.41 1.26
N ILE A 105 -14.53 14.69 0.40
CA ILE A 105 -15.14 13.69 -0.48
C ILE A 105 -15.32 12.31 0.18
N THR A 106 -14.56 12.01 1.24
CA THR A 106 -14.66 10.73 1.98
C THR A 106 -15.56 10.84 3.22
N ALA A 107 -15.91 12.05 3.64
CA ALA A 107 -16.85 12.28 4.72
C ALA A 107 -18.28 11.96 4.27
N SER A 108 -18.78 10.79 4.66
CA SER A 108 -20.21 10.47 4.59
C SER A 108 -20.87 10.86 5.91
N THR A 109 -21.84 11.77 5.88
CA THR A 109 -22.73 12.00 7.02
C THR A 109 -23.76 10.86 7.07
N MET A 110 -23.84 10.15 8.20
CA MET A 110 -24.98 9.29 8.57
C MET A 110 -25.93 10.06 9.48
#